data_AF-A0A496ZDC0-F1
#
_entry.id   AF-A0A496ZDC0-F1
#
_cell.length_a   1.000
_cell.length_b   1.000
_cell.length_c   1.000
_cell.angle_alpha   90.00
_cell.angle_beta   90.00
_cell.angle_gamma   90.00
#
_symmetry.space_group_name_H-M   'P 1'
#
loop_
_entity.id
_entity.type
_entity.pdbx_description
1 polymer ?
#
loop_
_entity_poly.entity_id
_entity_poly.type
_entity_poly.pdbx_seq_one_letter_code
_entity_poly.pdbx_strand_id
1 'polypeptide(L)' 'MDQFAALTNELESAGVPHEMITYSGAQHAFTVFGGSRYQEAADKKFWKRFNEFLAKTLTQ' A
#
# COMPACT_ATOMS: atom_id res chain seq x y z
N MET A 1 -3.11 12.80 6.12
CA MET A 1 -3.89 12.55 4.88
C MET A 1 -3.46 13.52 3.78
N ASP A 2 -3.14 14.77 4.10
CA ASP A 2 -2.73 15.77 3.09
C ASP A 2 -1.50 15.37 2.27
N GLN A 3 -0.45 14.84 2.89
CA GLN A 3 0.73 14.34 2.15
C GLN A 3 0.40 13.17 1.21
N PHE A 4 -0.55 12.31 1.59
CA PHE A 4 -1.00 11.20 0.75
C PHE A 4 -1.74 11.74 -0.48
N ALA A 5 -2.65 12.71 -0.27
CA ALA A 5 -3.37 13.37 -1.36
C ALA A 5 -2.45 14.19 -2.28
N ALA A 6 -1.46 14.89 -1.70
CA ALA A 6 -0.46 15.65 -2.46
C ALA A 6 0.32 14.73 -3.42
N LEU A 7 0.78 13.57 -2.92
CA LEU A 7 1.46 12.58 -3.75
C LEU A 7 0.54 12.02 -4.85
N THR A 8 -0.74 11.74 -4.55
CA THR A 8 -1.70 11.33 -5.59
C THR A 8 -1.79 12.37 -6.70
N ASN A 9 -1.96 13.65 -6.36
CA ASN A 9 -2.05 14.74 -7.34
C ASN A 9 -0.79 14.85 -8.20
N GLU A 10 0.40 14.68 -7.61
CA GLU A 10 1.67 14.71 -8.35
C GLU A 10 1.78 13.55 -9.34
N LEU A 11 1.41 12.33 -8.93
CA LEU A 11 1.43 11.14 -9.79
C LEU A 11 0.42 11.24 -10.94
N GLU A 12 -0.78 11.74 -10.66
CA GLU A 12 -1.81 12.02 -11.68
C GLU A 12 -1.33 13.08 -12.69
N SER A 13 -0.76 14.19 -12.19
CA SER A 13 -0.25 15.28 -13.04
C SER A 13 0.90 14.82 -13.94
N ALA A 14 1.71 13.88 -13.46
CA ALA A 14 2.80 13.28 -14.23
C ALA A 14 2.34 12.16 -15.20
N GLY A 15 1.04 11.80 -15.20
CA GLY A 15 0.52 10.72 -16.04
C GLY A 15 1.03 9.33 -15.64
N VAL A 16 1.48 9.16 -14.39
CA VAL A 16 2.04 7.90 -13.90
C VAL A 16 0.91 6.99 -13.43
N PRO A 17 0.70 5.80 -14.03
CA PRO A 17 -0.28 4.84 -13.53
C PRO A 17 0.09 4.40 -12.12
N HIS A 18 -0.82 4.55 -11.17
CA HIS A 18 -0.58 4.23 -9.77
C HIS A 18 -1.83 3.67 -9.09
N GLU A 19 -1.62 3.02 -7.95
CA GLU A 19 -2.65 2.67 -7.00
C GLU A 19 -2.13 2.96 -5.59
N MET A 20 -2.96 3.57 -4.75
CA MET A 20 -2.61 3.90 -3.38
C MET A 20 -3.72 3.41 -2.44
N ILE A 21 -3.35 2.65 -1.41
CA ILE A 21 -4.30 2.05 -0.46
C ILE A 21 -3.92 2.46 0.96
N THR A 22 -4.89 2.97 1.72
CA THR A 22 -4.75 3.22 3.15
C THR A 22 -5.39 2.09 3.96
N TYR A 23 -4.65 1.50 4.89
CA TYR A 23 -5.18 0.54 5.85
C TYR A 23 -5.54 1.26 7.15
N SER A 24 -6.84 1.42 7.42
CA SER A 24 -7.32 2.14 8.61
C SER A 24 -6.77 1.53 9.90
N GLY A 25 -6.26 2.37 10.80
CA GLY A 25 -5.63 1.96 12.06
C GLY A 25 -4.19 1.46 11.94
N ALA A 26 -3.71 1.15 10.74
CA ALA A 26 -2.35 0.65 10.51
C ALA A 26 -1.30 1.76 10.71
N GLN A 27 -0.39 1.56 11.65
CA GLN A 27 0.73 2.46 11.87
C GLN A 27 1.89 2.16 10.92
N HIS A 28 2.81 3.10 10.74
CA HIS A 28 4.06 2.83 10.02
C HIS A 28 4.75 1.59 10.59
N ALA A 29 5.25 0.72 9.69
CA ALA A 29 5.82 -0.60 9.99
C ALA A 29 4.81 -1.68 10.48
N PHE A 30 3.53 -1.59 10.08
CA PHE A 30 2.51 -2.58 10.45
C PHE A 30 2.76 -4.02 9.95
N THR A 31 3.68 -4.22 9.01
CA THR A 31 4.07 -5.52 8.44
C THR A 31 5.27 -6.16 9.13
N VAL A 32 5.90 -5.48 10.09
CA VAL A 32 7.09 -6.01 10.77
C VAL A 32 6.69 -7.00 11.86
N PHE A 33 6.82 -8.29 11.57
CA PHE A 33 6.56 -9.37 12.53
C PHE A 33 7.36 -9.19 13.84
N GLY A 34 6.71 -9.45 14.96
CA GLY A 34 7.30 -9.30 16.30
C GLY A 34 7.49 -7.84 16.76
N GLY A 35 7.22 -6.85 15.90
CA GLY A 35 7.24 -5.44 16.28
C GLY A 35 5.99 -5.03 17.07
N SER A 36 6.12 -4.02 17.95
CA SER A 36 5.01 -3.49 18.75
C SER A 36 3.88 -2.86 17.93
N ARG A 37 4.12 -2.59 16.64
CA ARG A 37 3.17 -1.98 15.71
C ARG A 37 2.61 -2.97 14.69
N TYR A 38 2.97 -4.25 14.78
CA TYR A 38 2.46 -5.29 13.89
C TYR A 38 0.93 -5.34 13.92
N GLN A 39 0.29 -5.37 12.75
CA GLN A 39 -1.16 -5.48 12.62
C GLN A 39 -1.52 -6.51 11.55
N GLU A 40 -1.78 -7.74 12.00
CA GLU A 40 -2.07 -8.90 11.16
C GLU A 40 -3.17 -8.67 10.12
N ALA A 41 -4.25 -7.96 10.49
CA ALA A 41 -5.36 -7.71 9.58
C ALA A 41 -4.97 -6.79 8.40
N ALA A 42 -4.11 -5.80 8.65
CA ALA A 42 -3.59 -4.92 7.61
C ALA A 42 -2.53 -5.64 6.77
N ASP A 43 -1.64 -6.39 7.42
CA ASP A 43 -0.59 -7.19 6.78
C ASP A 43 -1.16 -8.19 5.77
N LYS A 44 -2.14 -9.00 6.18
CA LYS A 44 -2.82 -9.96 5.28
C LYS A 44 -3.46 -9.30 4.06
N LYS A 45 -4.10 -8.14 4.24
CA LYS A 45 -4.70 -7.40 3.12
C LYS A 45 -3.65 -6.81 2.19
N PHE A 46 -2.57 -6.28 2.75
CA PHE A 46 -1.42 -5.77 2.00
C PHE A 46 -0.75 -6.87 1.17
N TRP A 47 -0.45 -8.00 1.78
CA TRP A 47 0.13 -9.15 1.07
C TRP A 47 -0.77 -9.74 0.00
N LYS A 48 -2.07 -9.83 0.23
CA LYS A 48 -3.00 -10.22 -0.83
C LYS A 48 -2.89 -9.28 -2.04
N ARG A 49 -3.03 -7.96 -1.82
CA ARG A 49 -2.99 -6.98 -2.92
C ARG A 49 -1.65 -6.93 -3.63
N PHE A 50 -0.55 -7.04 -2.88
CA PHE A 50 0.81 -7.06 -3.45
C PHE A 50 1.01 -8.27 -4.36
N ASN A 51 0.58 -9.46 -3.94
CA ASN A 51 0.65 -10.65 -4.79
C ASN A 51 -0.21 -10.50 -6.05
N GLU A 52 -1.41 -9.91 -5.95
CA GLU A 52 -2.26 -9.60 -7.11
C GLU A 52 -1.58 -8.61 -8.08
N PHE A 53 -0.87 -7.61 -7.56
CA PHE A 53 -0.06 -6.69 -8.37
C PHE A 53 1.05 -7.43 -9.12
N LEU A 54 1.82 -8.26 -8.41
CA LEU A 54 2.90 -9.04 -9.01
C LEU A 54 2.37 -10.00 -10.07
N ALA A 55 1.26 -10.69 -9.82
CA ALA A 55 0.64 -11.56 -10.81
C ALA A 55 0.30 -10.77 -12.08
N LYS A 56 -0.41 -9.63 -11.95
CA LYS A 56 -0.78 -8.78 -13.10
C LYS A 56 0.44 -8.24 -13.88
N THR A 57 1.55 -7.97 -13.20
CA THR A 57 2.74 -7.37 -13.81
C THR A 57 3.69 -8.40 -14.42
N LEU A 58 3.84 -9.56 -13.79
CA LEU A 58 4.83 -10.58 -14.17
C LEU A 58 4.27 -11.69 -15.06
N THR A 59 2.95 -11.81 -15.19
CA THR A 59 2.32 -12.84 -16.05
C THR A 59 1.76 -12.28 -17.37
N GLN A 60 2.28 -11.13 -17.81
CA GLN A 60 2.04 -10.61 -19.17
C GLN A 60 3.00 -11.22 -20.19
#